data_AF-A0A5K0V169-F1
#
_entry.id   AF-A0A5K0V169-F1
#
_cell.length_a   1.000
_cell.length_b   1.000
_cell.length_c   1.000
_cell.angle_alpha   90.00
_cell.angle_beta   90.00
_cell.angle_gamma   90.00
#
_symmetry.space_group_name_H-M   'P 1'
#
loop_
_entity.id
_entity.type
_entity.pdbx_description
1 polymer ?
#
loop_
_entity_poly.entity_id
_entity_poly.type
_entity_poly.pdbx_seq_one_letter_code
_entity_poly.pdbx_strand_id
1 'polypeptide(L)'
;MATVNPQWNAIANLVSVKLDEINYLLWKSQLYSVMYSQDLLRYVDGSSTPLPKKLNADSTLINPEYIKWKCSDQLALSWILSTISESILTQIISYDMTREAWVALANAHASHSNIHILQLKRDLQNAK
;
A
#
# COMPACT_ATOMS: atom_id res chain seq x y z
N MET A 1 4.58 28.93 4.67
CA MET A 1 5.35 27.87 3.98
C MET A 1 5.13 26.58 4.75
N ALA A 2 4.33 25.66 4.21
CA ALA A 2 4.06 24.38 4.87
C ALA A 2 5.31 23.51 4.76
N THR A 3 5.93 23.19 5.90
CA THR A 3 7.06 22.27 5.98
C THR A 3 6.56 20.88 5.60
N VAL A 4 6.83 20.46 4.36
CA VAL A 4 6.61 19.09 3.92
C VAL A 4 7.48 18.20 4.81
N ASN A 5 6.84 17.34 5.59
CA ASN A 5 7.50 16.45 6.54
C ASN A 5 8.47 15.53 5.75
N PRO A 6 9.79 15.52 6.03
CA PRO A 6 10.81 14.87 5.18
C PRO A 6 10.61 13.36 4.97
N GLN A 7 9.81 12.71 5.80
CA GLN A 7 9.41 11.30 5.69
C GLN A 7 8.62 10.95 4.42
N TRP A 8 7.94 11.91 3.75
CA TRP A 8 7.17 11.65 2.53
C TRP A 8 8.05 11.28 1.32
N ASN A 9 9.29 11.77 1.25
CA ASN A 9 10.16 11.58 0.09
C ASN A 9 11.09 10.36 0.19
N ALA A 10 11.13 9.66 1.33
CA ALA A 10 12.09 8.56 1.54
C ALA A 10 11.64 7.24 0.92
N ILE A 11 10.33 6.97 0.84
CA ILE A 11 9.82 5.65 0.46
C ILE A 11 10.13 5.29 -1.00
N ALA A 12 10.10 6.26 -1.92
CA ALA A 12 10.43 6.05 -3.32
C ALA A 12 11.91 5.67 -3.53
N ASN A 13 12.79 5.98 -2.57
CA ASN A 13 14.19 5.55 -2.58
C ASN A 13 14.39 4.20 -1.87
N LEU A 14 13.50 3.83 -0.95
CA LEU A 14 13.58 2.58 -0.17
C LEU A 14 12.94 1.40 -0.91
N VAL A 15 11.91 1.66 -1.70
CA VAL A 15 11.31 0.69 -2.61
C VAL A 15 11.90 0.93 -3.99
N SER A 16 12.89 0.12 -4.36
CA SER A 16 13.68 0.33 -5.57
C SER A 16 12.90 0.05 -6.86
N VAL A 17 11.70 -0.52 -6.76
CA VAL A 17 10.89 -0.96 -7.89
C VAL A 17 9.48 -0.38 -7.79
N LYS A 18 9.01 0.29 -8.84
CA LYS A 18 7.59 0.66 -8.94
C LYS A 18 6.78 -0.57 -9.34
N LEU A 19 5.64 -0.80 -8.66
CA LEU A 19 4.72 -1.87 -9.03
C LEU A 19 4.34 -1.74 -10.51
N ASP A 20 4.47 -2.85 -11.23
CA ASP A 20 3.94 -3.05 -12.57
C ASP A 20 3.13 -4.37 -12.60
N GLU A 21 2.71 -4.80 -13.79
CA GLU A 21 1.83 -5.97 -13.95
C GLU A 21 2.49 -7.30 -13.56
N ILE A 22 3.82 -7.38 -13.55
CA ILE A 22 4.57 -8.64 -13.43
C ILE A 22 5.42 -8.74 -12.15
N ASN A 23 5.63 -7.62 -11.45
CA ASN A 23 6.58 -7.54 -10.33
C ASN A 23 5.92 -7.48 -8.94
N TYR A 24 4.62 -7.78 -8.83
CA TYR A 24 3.83 -7.61 -7.59
C TYR A 24 4.48 -8.25 -6.37
N LEU A 25 5.03 -9.47 -6.47
CA LEU A 25 5.64 -10.14 -5.32
C LEU A 25 6.90 -9.43 -4.82
N LEU A 26 7.73 -8.92 -5.74
CA LEU A 26 8.95 -8.19 -5.39
C LEU A 26 8.59 -6.84 -4.77
N TRP A 27 7.71 -6.08 -5.42
CA TRP A 27 7.19 -4.81 -4.90
C TRP A 27 6.57 -4.99 -3.52
N LYS A 28 5.69 -5.99 -3.37
CA LYS A 28 5.04 -6.33 -2.11
C LYS A 28 6.08 -6.59 -1.04
N SER A 29 7.09 -7.43 -1.30
CA SER A 29 8.12 -7.76 -0.30
C SER A 29 8.90 -6.53 0.17
N GLN A 30 9.28 -5.64 -0.74
CA GLN A 30 10.01 -4.41 -0.39
C GLN A 30 9.13 -3.47 0.43
N LEU A 31 7.93 -3.18 -0.06
CA LEU A 31 7.03 -2.25 0.62
C LEU A 31 6.61 -2.78 2.00
N TYR A 32 6.37 -4.09 2.15
CA TYR A 32 6.06 -4.72 3.43
C TYR A 32 7.18 -4.49 4.46
N SER A 33 8.44 -4.66 4.05
CA SER A 33 9.60 -4.45 4.92
C SER A 33 9.69 -3.00 5.41
N VAL A 34 9.46 -2.03 4.51
CA VAL A 34 9.55 -0.61 4.89
C VAL A 34 8.37 -0.21 5.78
N MET A 35 7.15 -0.65 5.45
CA MET A 35 5.96 -0.39 6.27
C MET A 35 6.04 -1.02 7.66
N TYR A 36 6.63 -2.22 7.78
CA TYR A 36 6.89 -2.84 9.08
C TYR A 36 7.82 -1.99 9.93
N SER A 37 8.89 -1.45 9.33
CA SER A 37 9.86 -0.60 10.04
C SER A 37 9.27 0.72 10.59
N GLN A 38 8.15 1.16 10.03
CA GLN A 38 7.46 2.41 10.41
C GLN A 38 6.11 2.18 11.10
N ASP A 39 5.80 0.96 11.51
CA ASP A 39 4.53 0.65 12.19
C ASP A 39 3.27 1.02 11.36
N LEU A 40 3.41 0.95 10.03
CA LEU A 40 2.34 1.19 9.06
C LEU A 40 1.71 -0.10 8.55
N LEU A 41 2.35 -1.26 8.80
CA LEU A 41 1.88 -2.54 8.28
C LEU A 41 0.47 -2.91 8.75
N ARG A 42 0.11 -2.48 9.97
CA ARG A 42 -1.23 -2.71 10.56
C ARG A 42 -2.39 -2.16 9.74
N TYR A 43 -2.16 -1.16 8.89
CA TYR A 43 -3.17 -0.58 8.00
C TYR A 43 -3.36 -1.40 6.72
N VAL A 44 -2.37 -2.21 6.37
CA VAL A 44 -2.37 -3.12 5.23
C VAL A 44 -2.92 -4.49 5.61
N ASP A 45 -2.43 -5.07 6.70
CA ASP A 45 -2.83 -6.40 7.17
C ASP A 45 -4.20 -6.41 7.89
N GLY A 46 -4.75 -5.22 8.17
CA GLY A 46 -6.10 -5.05 8.72
C GLY A 46 -6.16 -5.26 10.23
N SER A 47 -5.01 -5.39 10.89
CA SER A 47 -4.93 -5.46 12.36
C SER A 47 -5.34 -4.14 13.01
N SER A 48 -5.21 -3.02 12.29
CA SER A 48 -5.71 -1.72 12.73
C SER A 48 -7.13 -1.48 12.24
N THR A 49 -8.11 -1.60 13.14
CA THR A 49 -9.51 -1.28 12.84
C THR A 49 -9.76 0.23 12.90
N PRO A 50 -10.55 0.80 11.98
CA PRO A 50 -10.92 2.21 12.02
C PRO A 50 -11.67 2.54 13.33
N LEU A 51 -11.21 3.58 14.02
CA LEU A 51 -11.89 4.13 15.19
C LEU A 51 -13.22 4.79 14.79
N PRO A 52 -14.18 4.92 15.70
CA PRO A 52 -15.39 5.70 15.45
C PRO A 52 -15.04 7.15 15.09
N LYS A 53 -15.55 7.62 13.95
CA LYS A 53 -15.31 8.98 13.44
C LYS A 53 -15.86 10.07 14.38
N LYS A 54 -16.95 9.79 15.07
CA LYS A 54 -17.58 10.67 16.06
C LYS A 54 -17.33 10.15 17.46
N LEU A 55 -17.23 11.06 18.42
CA LEU A 55 -16.99 10.70 19.82
C LEU A 55 -18.19 9.93 20.43
N ASN A 56 -19.40 10.41 20.13
CA ASN A 56 -20.69 9.78 20.46
C ASN A 56 -21.62 9.83 19.24
N ALA A 57 -22.63 8.95 19.18
CA ALA A 57 -23.58 8.87 18.07
C ALA A 57 -24.26 10.23 17.75
N ASP A 58 -24.60 10.99 18.79
CA ASP A 58 -25.30 12.28 18.69
C ASP A 58 -24.36 13.49 18.66
N SER A 59 -23.05 13.27 18.78
CA SER A 59 -22.07 14.36 18.76
C SER A 59 -21.73 14.79 17.33
N THR A 60 -21.54 16.09 17.13
CA THR A 60 -20.89 16.65 15.93
C THR A 60 -19.36 16.68 16.05
N LEU A 61 -18.83 16.35 17.23
CA LEU A 61 -17.41 16.35 17.53
C LEU A 61 -16.71 15.12 16.92
N ILE A 62 -15.68 15.39 16.13
CA ILE A 62 -14.82 14.36 15.56
C ILE A 62 -13.92 13.79 16.65
N ASN A 63 -13.80 12.46 16.71
CA ASN A 63 -12.89 11.80 17.62
C ASN A 63 -11.42 12.13 17.25
N PRO A 64 -10.63 12.76 18.13
CA PRO A 64 -9.22 13.05 17.86
C PRO A 64 -8.39 11.79 17.55
N GLU A 65 -8.72 10.65 18.16
CA GLU A 65 -8.04 9.39 17.90
C GLU A 65 -8.36 8.84 16.50
N TYR A 66 -9.57 9.08 15.99
CA TYR A 66 -9.89 8.79 14.58
C TYR A 66 -9.05 9.63 13.63
N ILE A 67 -8.85 10.92 13.92
CA ILE A 67 -8.01 11.80 13.09
C ILE A 67 -6.58 11.27 13.06
N LYS A 68 -6.00 10.95 14.23
CA LYS A 68 -4.64 10.38 14.31
C LYS A 68 -4.54 9.08 13.50
N TRP A 69 -5.49 8.18 13.69
CA TRP A 69 -5.54 6.92 12.95
C TRP A 69 -5.65 7.15 11.44
N LYS A 70 -6.53 8.05 11.00
CA LYS A 70 -6.72 8.38 9.58
C LYS A 70 -5.47 9.03 9.00
N CYS A 71 -4.75 9.88 9.74
CA CYS A 71 -3.48 10.44 9.26
C CYS A 71 -2.42 9.34 9.01
N SER A 72 -2.32 8.35 9.90
CA SER A 72 -1.40 7.21 9.72
C SER A 72 -1.83 6.27 8.60
N ASP A 73 -3.14 6.03 8.44
CA ASP A 73 -3.69 5.33 7.28
C ASP A 73 -3.33 6.08 5.98
N GLN A 74 -3.58 7.38 5.90
CA GLN A 74 -3.25 8.17 4.70
C GLN A 74 -1.75 8.21 4.40
N LEU A 75 -0.90 8.16 5.43
CA LEU A 75 0.54 8.00 5.24
C LEU A 75 0.87 6.67 4.55
N ALA A 76 0.30 5.56 5.03
CA ALA A 76 0.49 4.25 4.40
C ALA A 76 -0.07 4.20 2.96
N LEU A 77 -1.25 4.80 2.72
CA LEU A 77 -1.82 4.91 1.38
C LEU A 77 -0.91 5.69 0.44
N SER A 78 -0.35 6.83 0.88
CA SER A 78 0.57 7.61 0.04
C SER A 78 1.81 6.81 -0.39
N TRP A 79 2.28 5.91 0.48
CA TRP A 79 3.46 5.10 0.22
C TRP A 79 3.17 4.08 -0.88
N ILE A 80 1.98 3.46 -0.83
CA ILE A 80 1.48 2.64 -1.94
C ILE A 80 1.43 3.49 -3.21
N LEU A 81 0.74 4.63 -3.21
CA LEU A 81 0.57 5.48 -4.40
C LEU A 81 1.91 5.95 -5.00
N SER A 82 2.93 6.21 -4.17
CA SER A 82 4.27 6.64 -4.60
C SER A 82 5.12 5.52 -5.20
N THR A 83 4.78 4.25 -4.91
CA THR A 83 5.57 3.08 -5.29
C THR A 83 4.91 2.23 -6.36
N ILE A 84 3.87 2.74 -7.02
CA ILE A 84 3.22 2.08 -8.16
C ILE A 84 3.44 2.86 -9.46
N SER A 85 3.29 2.19 -10.60
CA SER A 85 3.27 2.84 -11.91
C SER A 85 2.01 3.68 -12.11
N GLU A 86 2.08 4.65 -13.03
CA GLU A 86 0.92 5.49 -13.40
C GLU A 86 -0.24 4.66 -13.98
N SER A 87 0.09 3.58 -14.72
CA SER A 87 -0.93 2.67 -15.26
C SER A 87 -1.75 1.98 -14.16
N ILE A 88 -1.13 1.61 -13.05
CA ILE A 88 -1.79 0.97 -11.91
C ILE A 88 -2.45 2.01 -11.00
N LEU A 89 -1.87 3.20 -10.89
CA LEU A 89 -2.42 4.30 -10.08
C LEU A 89 -3.89 4.60 -10.42
N THR A 90 -4.22 4.62 -11.71
CA THR A 90 -5.60 4.85 -12.18
C THR A 90 -6.61 3.82 -11.68
N GLN A 91 -6.16 2.61 -11.31
CA GLN A 91 -7.02 1.52 -10.83
C GLN A 91 -7.37 1.67 -9.34
N ILE A 92 -6.55 2.39 -8.57
CA ILE A 92 -6.69 2.46 -7.11
C ILE A 92 -6.91 3.87 -6.56
N ILE A 93 -6.93 4.89 -7.41
CA ILE A 93 -7.10 6.29 -7.00
C ILE A 93 -8.45 6.58 -6.32
N SER A 94 -9.44 5.71 -6.50
CA SER A 94 -10.78 5.84 -5.89
C SER A 94 -10.87 5.34 -4.45
N TYR A 95 -9.85 4.62 -3.94
CA TYR A 95 -9.87 4.08 -2.58
C TYR A 95 -9.40 5.11 -1.57
N ASP A 96 -10.17 5.27 -0.49
CA ASP A 96 -9.86 6.20 0.60
C ASP A 96 -9.13 5.52 1.76
N MET A 97 -9.14 4.19 1.86
CA MET A 97 -8.41 3.44 2.90
C MET A 97 -7.28 2.61 2.31
N THR A 98 -6.14 2.57 3.03
CA THR A 98 -4.94 1.79 2.65
C THR A 98 -5.29 0.32 2.40
N ARG A 99 -6.13 -0.25 3.27
CA ARG A 99 -6.56 -1.64 3.18
C ARG A 99 -7.30 -1.93 1.88
N GLU A 100 -8.19 -1.05 1.47
CA GLU A 100 -9.00 -1.25 0.26
C GLU A 100 -8.11 -1.21 -0.98
N ALA A 101 -7.24 -0.20 -1.06
CA ALA A 101 -6.24 -0.09 -2.12
C ALA A 101 -5.33 -1.33 -2.17
N TRP A 102 -4.84 -1.79 -1.01
CA TRP A 102 -3.97 -2.97 -0.93
C TRP A 102 -4.65 -4.26 -1.41
N VAL A 103 -5.90 -4.48 -0.99
CA VAL A 103 -6.67 -5.66 -1.41
C VAL A 103 -6.96 -5.61 -2.91
N ALA A 104 -7.29 -4.44 -3.45
CA ALA A 104 -7.50 -4.27 -4.88
C ALA A 104 -6.25 -4.63 -5.70
N LEU A 105 -5.07 -4.14 -5.27
CA LEU A 105 -3.79 -4.49 -5.91
C LEU A 105 -3.48 -5.99 -5.84
N ALA A 106 -3.73 -6.60 -4.67
CA ALA A 106 -3.53 -8.04 -4.49
C ALA A 106 -4.42 -8.86 -5.44
N ASN A 107 -5.69 -8.50 -5.57
CA ASN A 107 -6.64 -9.19 -6.44
C ASN A 107 -6.28 -9.02 -7.92
N ALA A 108 -5.79 -7.84 -8.32
CA ALA A 108 -5.44 -7.55 -9.71
C ALA A 108 -4.13 -8.22 -10.15
N HIS A 109 -3.08 -8.21 -9.31
CA HIS A 109 -1.72 -8.51 -9.77
C HIS A 109 -1.05 -9.73 -9.13
N ALA A 110 -1.58 -10.28 -8.02
CA ALA A 110 -0.94 -11.42 -7.36
C ALA A 110 -0.96 -12.70 -8.21
N SER A 111 -2.06 -12.96 -8.93
CA SER A 111 -2.21 -14.13 -9.82
C SER A 111 -1.29 -14.02 -11.04
N HIS A 112 -1.26 -12.85 -11.69
CA HIS A 112 -0.41 -12.59 -12.86
C HIS A 112 1.08 -12.78 -12.55
N SER A 113 1.54 -12.27 -11.40
CA SER A 113 2.94 -12.43 -10.99
C SER A 113 3.31 -13.90 -10.71
N ASN A 114 2.40 -14.66 -10.09
CA ASN A 114 2.61 -16.10 -9.86
C ASN A 114 2.72 -16.87 -11.19
N ILE A 115 1.83 -16.59 -12.14
CA ILE A 115 1.85 -17.23 -13.47
C ILE A 115 3.15 -16.90 -14.20
N HIS A 116 3.59 -15.63 -14.15
CA HIS A 116 4.83 -15.21 -14.79
C HIS A 116 6.06 -15.94 -14.24
N ILE A 117 6.18 -16.07 -12.91
CA ILE A 117 7.27 -16.84 -12.28
C ILE A 117 7.25 -18.31 -12.72
N LEU A 118 6.06 -18.93 -12.79
CA LEU A 118 5.93 -20.31 -13.25
C LEU A 118 6.33 -20.47 -14.72
N GLN A 119 5.97 -19.52 -15.57
CA GLN A 119 6.37 -19.50 -16.98
C GLN A 119 7.89 -19.41 -17.13
N LEU A 120 8.55 -18.47 -16.44
CA LEU A 120 10.00 -18.32 -16.45
C LEU A 120 10.72 -19.59 -15.96
N LYS A 121 10.21 -20.23 -14.91
CA LYS A 121 10.77 -21.50 -14.41
C LYS A 121 10.67 -22.62 -15.45
N ARG A 122 9.55 -22.71 -16.16
CA ARG A 122 9.34 -23.69 -17.23
C ARG A 122 10.30 -23.45 -18.40
N ASP A 123 10.43 -22.20 -18.84
CA ASP A 123 11.29 -21.85 -19.96
C ASP A 123 12.77 -22.15 -19.65
N LEU A 124 13.21 -21.88 -18.41
CA LEU A 124 14.56 -22.26 -17.94
C LEU A 124 14.78 -23.77 -17.87
N GLN A 125 13.74 -24.56 -17.57
CA GLN A 125 13.82 -26.02 -17.57
C GLN A 125 13.89 -26.59 -18.99
N ASN A 126 13.20 -25.96 -19.94
CA ASN A 126 13.19 -26.36 -21.35
C ASN A 126 14.41 -25.84 -22.14
N ALA A 127 15.14 -24.86 -21.61
CA ALA A 127 16.36 -24.31 -22.19
C ALA A 127 17.64 -25.10 -21.79
N LYS A 128 17.49 -26.27 -21.15
CA LYS A 128 18.55 -27.25 -20.86
C LYS A 128 18.45 -28.43 -21.80
#